data_AF-A0A1S6HEZ8-F1
#
_entry.id   AF-A0A1S6HEZ8-F1
#
_cell.length_a   1.000
_cell.length_b   1.000
_cell.length_c   1.000
_cell.angle_alpha   90.00
_cell.angle_beta   90.00
_cell.angle_gamma   90.00
#
_symmetry.space_group_name_H-M   'P 1'
#
loop_
_entity.id
_entity.type
_entity.pdbx_description
1 polymer ?
#
loop_
_entity_poly.entity_id
_entity_poly.type
_entity_poly.pdbx_seq_one_letter_code
_entity_poly.pdbx_strand_id
1 'polypeptide(L)'
;MKKVEYSLIIDDNSVYFKKYLNLIKTTVDNDNEKYKTEEKRVRGVMSEESDKSVINEGEDYLAYMELEISETEQLMYRSFVISTYVFMEAKITSLCVYAEGYFEQIFSHKDISGRGVGRSIKYIEKVFGENFPSTQPFKFKFEIAQKIRNALVHNEGIIKDEDKPKVNEFIRKYPGVLEINSTGEIKITYNYAKDMVSLNKDICKEISRMWKC
;
A
#
# COMPACT_ATOMS: atom_id res chain seq x y z
N MET A 1 -26.05 -11.32 -18.02
CA MET A 1 -25.72 -10.03 -17.39
C MET A 1 -25.27 -9.07 -18.49
N LYS A 2 -25.83 -7.85 -18.57
CA LYS A 2 -25.55 -6.92 -19.70
C LYS A 2 -24.21 -6.19 -19.47
N LYS A 3 -23.49 -5.84 -20.54
CA LYS A 3 -22.20 -5.11 -20.53
C LYS A 3 -22.24 -3.82 -19.66
N VAL A 4 -23.41 -3.19 -19.55
CA VAL A 4 -23.69 -1.99 -18.73
C VAL A 4 -23.62 -2.27 -17.21
N GLU A 5 -24.02 -3.45 -16.74
CA GLU A 5 -24.06 -3.78 -15.31
C GLU A 5 -22.65 -3.88 -14.71
N TYR A 6 -21.68 -4.40 -15.48
CA TYR A 6 -20.30 -4.50 -14.98
C TYR A 6 -19.56 -3.17 -14.99
N SER A 7 -19.86 -2.26 -15.93
CA SER A 7 -19.28 -0.91 -15.91
C SER A 7 -19.66 -0.11 -14.65
N LEU A 8 -20.79 -0.41 -14.01
CA LEU A 8 -21.19 0.15 -12.71
C LEU A 8 -20.45 -0.51 -11.53
N ILE A 9 -19.96 -1.75 -11.70
CA ILE A 9 -19.24 -2.52 -10.67
C ILE A 9 -17.76 -2.11 -10.56
N ILE A 10 -17.18 -1.56 -11.65
CA ILE A 10 -15.83 -0.99 -11.69
C ILE A 10 -15.86 0.51 -11.38
N ASP A 11 -16.72 0.96 -10.47
CA ASP A 11 -16.69 2.34 -10.02
C ASP A 11 -15.31 2.67 -9.40
N ASP A 12 -14.81 3.88 -9.69
CA ASP A 12 -13.56 4.40 -9.14
C ASP A 12 -13.69 4.61 -7.63
N ASN A 13 -13.48 3.52 -6.89
CA ASN A 13 -13.53 3.48 -5.43
C ASN A 13 -12.30 4.13 -4.78
N SER A 14 -11.43 4.79 -5.56
CA SER A 14 -10.29 5.53 -5.03
C SER A 14 -10.71 6.68 -4.12
N VAL A 15 -11.96 7.16 -4.21
CA VAL A 15 -12.50 8.15 -3.27
C VAL A 15 -12.49 7.62 -1.83
N TYR A 16 -12.82 6.35 -1.60
CA TYR A 16 -12.80 5.76 -0.25
C TYR A 16 -11.37 5.69 0.30
N PHE A 17 -10.41 5.23 -0.51
CA PHE A 17 -9.01 5.21 -0.11
C PHE A 17 -8.42 6.60 0.11
N LYS A 18 -8.83 7.60 -0.68
CA LYS A 18 -8.44 9.01 -0.41
C LYS A 18 -8.97 9.51 0.93
N LYS A 19 -10.25 9.25 1.22
CA LYS A 19 -10.85 9.61 2.50
C LYS A 19 -10.14 8.93 3.67
N TYR A 20 -9.83 7.63 3.54
CA TYR A 20 -9.12 6.90 4.58
C TYR A 20 -7.67 7.38 4.75
N LEU A 21 -6.95 7.63 3.66
CA LEU A 21 -5.60 8.19 3.73
C LEU A 21 -5.59 9.59 4.36
N ASN A 22 -6.58 10.42 4.07
CA ASN A 22 -6.73 11.72 4.71
C ASN A 22 -7.00 11.58 6.21
N LEU A 23 -7.82 10.61 6.62
CA LEU A 23 -8.05 10.32 8.04
C LEU A 23 -6.74 9.95 8.74
N ILE A 24 -5.96 9.03 8.15
CA ILE A 24 -4.65 8.65 8.67
C ILE A 24 -3.74 9.87 8.80
N LYS A 25 -3.65 10.68 7.73
CA LYS A 25 -2.84 11.89 7.74
C LYS A 25 -3.25 12.86 8.84
N THR A 26 -4.54 13.13 9.01
CA THR A 26 -5.04 14.01 10.07
C THR A 26 -4.69 13.47 11.46
N THR A 27 -4.82 12.16 11.68
CA THR A 27 -4.43 11.52 12.95
C THR A 27 -2.94 11.71 13.22
N VAL A 28 -2.08 11.38 12.26
CA VAL A 28 -0.62 11.53 12.37
C VAL A 28 -0.23 13.00 12.60
N ASP A 29 -0.83 13.93 11.87
CA ASP A 29 -0.56 15.35 12.04
C ASP A 29 -0.96 15.81 13.47
N ASN A 30 -2.12 15.38 13.97
CA ASN A 30 -2.56 15.69 15.34
C ASN A 30 -1.64 15.12 16.41
N ASP A 31 -1.18 13.87 16.26
CA ASP A 31 -0.30 13.24 17.24
C ASP A 31 1.08 13.89 17.25
N ASN A 32 1.61 14.28 16.08
CA ASN A 32 2.83 15.08 15.98
C ASN A 32 2.69 16.46 16.64
N GLU A 33 1.56 17.14 16.51
CA GLU A 33 1.34 18.44 17.17
C GLU A 33 1.22 18.30 18.70
N LYS A 34 0.60 17.21 19.19
CA LYS A 34 0.61 16.88 20.63
C LYS A 34 2.04 16.65 21.13
N TYR A 35 2.82 15.84 20.40
CA TYR A 35 4.22 15.57 20.73
C TYR A 35 5.04 16.85 20.80
N LYS A 36 4.97 17.73 19.80
CA LYS A 36 5.72 19.02 19.82
C LYS A 36 5.36 19.89 21.02
N THR A 37 4.07 19.91 21.37
CA THR A 37 3.59 20.68 22.54
C THR A 37 4.17 20.11 23.83
N GLU A 38 4.14 18.78 23.96
CA GLU A 38 4.65 18.08 25.14
C GLU A 38 6.18 18.12 25.23
N GLU A 39 6.88 17.95 24.11
CA GLU A 39 8.34 18.09 24.00
C GLU A 39 8.78 19.46 24.53
N LYS A 40 8.12 20.54 24.10
CA LYS A 40 8.41 21.88 24.57
C LYS A 40 8.20 22.00 26.09
N ARG A 41 7.16 21.37 26.64
CA ARG A 41 6.86 21.37 28.08
C ARG A 41 7.96 20.63 28.86
N VAL A 42 8.30 19.42 28.43
CA VAL A 42 9.29 18.55 29.08
C VAL A 42 10.68 19.19 29.02
N ARG A 43 11.10 19.66 27.85
CA ARG A 43 12.39 20.37 27.70
C ARG A 43 12.46 21.65 28.53
N GLY A 44 11.34 22.35 28.69
CA GLY A 44 11.23 23.50 29.60
C GLY A 44 11.55 23.13 31.04
N VAL A 45 10.90 22.08 31.57
CA VAL A 45 11.17 21.57 32.93
C VAL A 45 12.63 21.13 33.08
N MET A 46 13.15 20.37 32.11
CA MET A 46 14.53 19.88 32.15
C MET A 46 15.57 21.01 32.13
N SER A 47 15.26 22.15 31.50
CA SER A 47 16.17 23.29 31.44
C SER A 47 16.32 24.03 32.77
N GLU A 48 15.34 23.89 33.66
CA GLU A 48 15.35 24.48 35.01
C GLU A 48 15.93 23.51 36.05
N GLU A 49 16.17 22.25 35.67
CA GLU A 49 16.61 21.20 36.56
C GLU A 49 18.12 20.96 36.47
N SER A 50 18.73 20.60 37.60
CA SER A 50 20.15 20.27 37.69
C SER A 50 20.40 18.79 38.01
N ASP A 51 19.37 18.09 38.47
CA ASP A 51 19.43 16.65 38.70
C ASP A 51 19.44 15.88 37.36
N LYS A 52 20.54 15.17 37.13
CA LYS A 52 20.71 14.34 35.93
C LYS A 52 19.67 13.22 35.84
N SER A 53 19.15 12.70 36.96
CA SER A 53 18.14 11.65 36.89
C SER A 53 16.84 12.17 36.27
N VAL A 54 16.40 13.38 36.66
CA VAL A 54 15.20 14.02 36.13
C VAL A 54 15.37 14.37 34.65
N ILE A 55 16.56 14.83 34.24
CA ILE A 55 16.88 15.08 32.82
C ILE A 55 16.78 13.77 32.01
N ASN A 56 17.38 12.69 32.51
CA ASN A 56 17.32 11.39 31.82
C ASN A 56 15.90 10.85 31.73
N GLU A 57 15.10 10.94 32.80
CA GLU A 57 13.69 10.55 32.79
C GLU A 57 12.87 11.34 31.75
N GLY A 58 13.18 12.64 31.61
CA GLY A 58 12.58 13.49 30.57
C GLY A 58 12.91 13.03 29.15
N GLU A 59 14.19 12.76 28.85
CA GLU A 59 14.59 12.24 27.53
C GLU A 59 14.00 10.85 27.25
N ASP A 60 13.99 9.95 28.23
CA ASP A 60 13.40 8.61 28.09
C ASP A 60 11.89 8.69 27.80
N TYR A 61 11.17 9.60 28.48
CA TYR A 61 9.75 9.85 28.22
C TYR A 61 9.50 10.37 26.80
N LEU A 62 10.31 11.32 26.32
CA LEU A 62 10.19 11.84 24.95
C LEU A 62 10.47 10.76 23.91
N ALA A 63 11.52 9.95 24.11
CA ALA A 63 11.87 8.85 23.22
C ALA A 63 10.75 7.80 23.16
N TYR A 64 10.12 7.48 24.30
CA TYR A 64 8.97 6.57 24.34
C TYR A 64 7.77 7.11 23.54
N MET A 65 7.42 8.38 23.70
CA MET A 65 6.33 8.99 22.93
C MET A 65 6.62 9.04 21.43
N GLU A 66 7.84 9.39 21.03
CA GLU A 66 8.23 9.40 19.61
C GLU A 66 8.11 8.00 18.99
N LEU A 67 8.54 6.97 19.72
CA LEU A 67 8.39 5.58 19.30
C LEU A 67 6.91 5.20 19.13
N GLU A 68 6.06 5.49 20.11
CA GLU A 68 4.62 5.16 20.07
C GLU A 68 3.91 5.82 18.88
N ILE A 69 4.23 7.09 18.60
CA ILE A 69 3.68 7.81 17.44
C ILE A 69 4.16 7.18 16.14
N SER A 70 5.45 6.85 16.05
CA SER A 70 6.02 6.24 14.84
C SER A 70 5.43 4.85 14.58
N GLU A 71 5.27 4.02 15.61
CA GLU A 71 4.67 2.69 15.51
C GLU A 71 3.20 2.77 15.09
N THR A 72 2.44 3.70 15.68
CA THR A 72 1.04 3.93 15.34
C THR A 72 0.89 4.40 13.90
N GLU A 73 1.73 5.34 13.45
CA GLU A 73 1.78 5.79 12.05
C GLU A 73 2.04 4.62 11.10
N GLN A 74 3.07 3.82 11.37
CA GLN A 74 3.43 2.68 10.52
C GLN A 74 2.33 1.62 10.51
N LEU A 75 1.69 1.34 11.64
CA LEU A 75 0.55 0.42 11.72
C LEU A 75 -0.59 0.87 10.79
N MET A 76 -0.95 2.15 10.83
CA MET A 76 -1.99 2.72 9.98
C MET A 76 -1.63 2.63 8.49
N TYR A 77 -0.41 3.02 8.11
CA TYR A 77 0.00 2.95 6.71
C TYR A 77 0.13 1.52 6.18
N ARG A 78 0.64 0.58 6.99
CA ARG A 78 0.72 -0.84 6.60
C ARG A 78 -0.67 -1.40 6.36
N SER A 79 -1.60 -1.16 7.28
CA SER A 79 -3.00 -1.55 7.16
C SER A 79 -3.66 -0.96 5.91
N PHE A 80 -3.37 0.31 5.62
CA PHE A 80 -3.82 1.00 4.41
C PHE A 80 -3.31 0.32 3.14
N VAL A 81 -2.00 0.11 3.02
CA VAL A 81 -1.36 -0.51 1.84
C VAL A 81 -1.92 -1.91 1.60
N ILE A 82 -2.02 -2.73 2.65
CA ILE A 82 -2.60 -4.09 2.56
C ILE A 82 -4.04 -4.01 2.04
N SER A 83 -4.86 -3.16 2.64
CA SER A 83 -6.29 -3.03 2.29
C SER A 83 -6.48 -2.56 0.84
N THR A 84 -5.70 -1.57 0.40
CA THR A 84 -5.75 -1.09 -0.99
C THR A 84 -5.31 -2.19 -1.97
N TYR A 85 -4.27 -2.95 -1.64
CA TYR A 85 -3.83 -4.04 -2.51
C TYR A 85 -4.83 -5.19 -2.60
N VAL A 86 -5.38 -5.62 -1.47
CA VAL A 86 -6.42 -6.67 -1.42
C VAL A 86 -7.64 -6.24 -2.25
N PHE A 87 -8.03 -4.98 -2.19
CA PHE A 87 -9.11 -4.46 -3.02
C PHE A 87 -8.80 -4.54 -4.52
N MET A 88 -7.59 -4.13 -4.94
CA MET A 88 -7.17 -4.27 -6.34
C MET A 88 -7.22 -5.74 -6.80
N GLU A 89 -6.70 -6.66 -5.99
CA GLU A 89 -6.71 -8.11 -6.27
C GLU A 89 -8.15 -8.66 -6.40
N ALA A 90 -9.06 -8.20 -5.54
CA ALA A 90 -10.47 -8.57 -5.60
C ALA A 90 -11.14 -8.08 -6.90
N LYS A 91 -10.81 -6.86 -7.37
CA LYS A 91 -11.34 -6.31 -8.63
C LYS A 91 -10.80 -7.06 -9.85
N ILE A 92 -9.50 -7.36 -9.87
CA ILE A 92 -8.86 -8.15 -10.94
C ILE A 92 -9.48 -9.56 -10.99
N THR A 93 -9.68 -10.19 -9.83
CA THR A 93 -10.30 -11.53 -9.76
C THR A 93 -11.77 -11.51 -10.16
N SER A 94 -12.50 -10.46 -9.76
CA SER A 94 -13.88 -10.25 -10.20
C SER A 94 -13.97 -10.17 -11.72
N LEU A 95 -13.10 -9.40 -12.38
CA LEU A 95 -13.04 -9.34 -13.86
C LEU A 95 -12.92 -10.73 -14.48
N CYS A 96 -12.09 -11.60 -13.91
CA CYS A 96 -11.95 -12.97 -14.39
C CYS A 96 -13.27 -13.74 -14.33
N VAL A 97 -13.93 -13.73 -13.17
CA VAL A 97 -15.23 -14.41 -12.96
C VAL A 97 -16.30 -13.89 -13.92
N TYR A 98 -16.34 -12.59 -14.17
CA TYR A 98 -17.28 -12.03 -15.13
C TYR A 98 -16.95 -12.41 -16.58
N ALA A 99 -15.67 -12.39 -16.95
CA ALA A 99 -15.22 -12.79 -18.28
C ALA A 99 -15.50 -14.27 -18.57
N GLU A 100 -15.37 -15.16 -17.57
CA GLU A 100 -15.75 -16.58 -17.69
C GLU A 100 -17.20 -16.75 -18.13
N GLY A 101 -18.13 -16.10 -17.41
CA GLY A 101 -19.56 -16.20 -17.71
C GLY A 101 -19.98 -15.44 -18.96
N TYR A 102 -19.33 -14.32 -19.29
CA TYR A 102 -19.73 -13.47 -20.42
C TYR A 102 -19.26 -14.01 -21.77
N PHE A 103 -18.02 -14.52 -21.83
CA PHE A 103 -17.45 -15.07 -23.07
C PHE A 103 -17.65 -16.58 -23.21
N GLU A 104 -18.43 -17.20 -22.32
CA GLU A 104 -18.68 -18.65 -22.29
C GLU A 104 -17.38 -19.47 -22.36
N GLN A 105 -16.38 -19.04 -21.58
CA GLN A 105 -15.05 -19.67 -21.62
C GLN A 105 -15.13 -21.11 -21.14
N ILE A 106 -14.48 -22.01 -21.88
CA ILE A 106 -14.41 -23.44 -21.53
C ILE A 106 -13.49 -23.74 -20.33
N PHE A 107 -12.79 -22.73 -19.81
CA PHE A 107 -11.87 -22.84 -18.68
C PHE A 107 -12.01 -21.64 -17.75
N SER A 108 -11.77 -21.86 -16.45
CA SER A 108 -11.80 -20.84 -15.41
C SER A 108 -10.42 -20.26 -15.15
N HIS A 109 -10.35 -19.06 -14.57
CA HIS A 109 -9.13 -18.50 -13.99
C HIS A 109 -8.53 -19.44 -12.95
N LYS A 110 -9.34 -20.27 -12.29
CA LYS A 110 -8.88 -21.29 -11.34
C LYS A 110 -8.05 -22.40 -12.01
N ASP A 111 -8.25 -22.66 -13.29
CA ASP A 111 -7.54 -23.67 -14.07
C ASP A 111 -6.17 -23.18 -14.57
N ILE A 112 -5.89 -21.87 -14.42
CA ILE A 112 -4.61 -21.29 -14.79
C ILE A 112 -3.55 -21.56 -13.72
N SER A 113 -2.34 -21.94 -14.16
CA SER A 113 -1.21 -22.17 -13.25
C SER A 113 -0.71 -20.87 -12.61
N GLY A 114 -0.52 -20.89 -11.29
CA GLY A 114 -0.05 -19.75 -10.51
C GLY A 114 -0.77 -19.61 -9.17
N ARG A 115 -0.48 -18.55 -8.43
CA ARG A 115 -1.08 -18.25 -7.11
C ARG A 115 -1.45 -16.77 -7.00
N GLY A 116 -2.48 -16.49 -6.22
CA GLY A 116 -3.00 -15.13 -5.98
C GLY A 116 -3.33 -14.38 -7.28
N VAL A 117 -3.20 -13.06 -7.23
CA VAL A 117 -3.47 -12.16 -8.37
C VAL A 117 -2.70 -12.52 -9.65
N GLY A 118 -1.52 -13.13 -9.55
CA GLY A 118 -0.74 -13.52 -10.73
C GLY A 118 -1.46 -14.56 -11.60
N ARG A 119 -2.32 -15.40 -11.01
CA ARG A 119 -3.19 -16.32 -11.75
C ARG A 119 -4.27 -15.55 -12.52
N SER A 120 -4.92 -14.59 -11.86
CA SER A 120 -5.94 -13.73 -12.45
C SER A 120 -5.38 -12.89 -13.60
N ILE A 121 -4.17 -12.35 -13.46
CA ILE A 121 -3.47 -11.61 -14.51
C ILE A 121 -3.27 -12.49 -15.76
N LYS A 122 -2.69 -13.68 -15.62
CA LYS A 122 -2.49 -14.59 -16.74
C LYS A 122 -3.80 -14.98 -17.43
N TYR A 123 -4.86 -15.15 -16.65
CA TYR A 123 -6.20 -15.41 -17.20
C TYR A 123 -6.70 -14.24 -18.05
N ILE A 124 -6.60 -13.02 -17.52
CA ILE A 124 -6.96 -11.79 -18.24
C ILE A 124 -6.15 -11.67 -19.54
N GLU A 125 -4.84 -11.86 -19.49
CA GLU A 125 -3.97 -11.79 -20.67
C GLU A 125 -4.38 -12.81 -21.74
N LYS A 126 -4.79 -14.01 -21.32
CA LYS A 126 -5.24 -15.07 -22.22
C LYS A 126 -6.62 -14.81 -22.84
N VAL A 127 -7.56 -14.30 -22.06
CA VAL A 127 -8.95 -14.10 -22.52
C VAL A 127 -9.10 -12.81 -23.33
N PHE A 128 -8.47 -11.73 -22.91
CA PHE A 128 -8.57 -10.44 -23.59
C PHE A 128 -7.48 -10.24 -24.65
N GLY A 129 -6.43 -11.08 -24.67
CA GLY A 129 -5.35 -10.99 -25.66
C GLY A 129 -4.44 -9.77 -25.50
N GLU A 130 -4.45 -9.12 -24.34
CA GLU A 130 -3.67 -7.92 -24.03
C GLU A 130 -2.87 -8.11 -22.74
N ASN A 131 -1.67 -7.52 -22.66
CA ASN A 131 -0.88 -7.52 -21.42
C ASN A 131 -1.59 -6.75 -20.30
N PHE A 132 -1.48 -7.24 -19.06
CA PHE A 132 -2.02 -6.57 -17.89
C PHE A 132 -1.05 -6.65 -16.69
N PRO A 133 -0.67 -5.53 -16.05
CA PRO A 133 -0.92 -4.16 -16.48
C PRO A 133 -0.25 -3.82 -17.83
N SER A 134 -0.89 -2.94 -18.60
CA SER A 134 -0.63 -2.72 -20.03
C SER A 134 0.73 -2.08 -20.37
N THR A 135 1.35 -1.39 -19.42
CA THR A 135 2.64 -0.70 -19.64
C THR A 135 3.71 -1.19 -18.67
N GLN A 136 4.98 -1.18 -19.10
CA GLN A 136 6.10 -1.61 -18.26
C GLN A 136 6.23 -0.79 -16.95
N PRO A 137 6.10 0.55 -16.95
CA PRO A 137 6.13 1.31 -15.69
C PRO A 137 4.99 0.95 -14.74
N PHE A 138 3.79 0.70 -15.26
CA PHE A 138 2.63 0.32 -14.44
C PHE A 138 2.81 -1.09 -13.88
N LYS A 139 3.22 -2.05 -14.71
CA LYS A 139 3.57 -3.40 -14.30
C LYS A 139 4.64 -3.41 -13.21
N PHE A 140 5.70 -2.61 -13.36
CA PHE A 140 6.75 -2.46 -12.36
C PHE A 140 6.20 -1.96 -11.02
N LYS A 141 5.39 -0.89 -11.00
CA LYS A 141 4.75 -0.40 -9.77
C LYS A 141 3.85 -1.44 -9.11
N PHE A 142 3.09 -2.18 -9.91
CA PHE A 142 2.20 -3.24 -9.42
C PHE A 142 2.98 -4.42 -8.80
N GLU A 143 4.07 -4.85 -9.44
CA GLU A 143 4.97 -5.89 -8.91
C GLU A 143 5.62 -5.44 -7.58
N ILE A 144 6.05 -4.18 -7.48
CA ILE A 144 6.59 -3.63 -6.23
C ILE A 144 5.53 -3.61 -5.13
N ALA A 145 4.30 -3.18 -5.44
CA ALA A 145 3.19 -3.22 -4.50
C ALA A 145 2.88 -4.64 -4.02
N GLN A 146 2.95 -5.64 -4.90
CA GLN A 146 2.80 -7.04 -4.54
C GLN A 146 3.87 -7.51 -3.54
N LYS A 147 5.14 -7.16 -3.80
CA LYS A 147 6.27 -7.53 -2.93
C LYS A 147 6.15 -6.90 -1.56
N ILE A 148 5.82 -5.61 -1.51
CA ILE A 148 5.61 -4.88 -0.26
C ILE A 148 4.46 -5.50 0.52
N ARG A 149 3.29 -5.72 -0.11
CA ARG A 149 2.15 -6.39 0.55
C ARG A 149 2.54 -7.76 1.09
N ASN A 150 3.30 -8.56 0.35
CA ASN A 150 3.73 -9.87 0.80
C ASN A 150 4.66 -9.79 2.02
N ALA A 151 5.60 -8.84 2.04
CA ALA A 151 6.46 -8.61 3.19
C ALA A 151 5.67 -8.17 4.41
N LEU A 152 4.72 -7.23 4.25
CA LEU A 152 3.88 -6.74 5.34
C LEU A 152 3.01 -7.85 5.95
N VAL A 153 2.48 -8.77 5.13
CA VAL A 153 1.56 -9.83 5.59
C VAL A 153 2.29 -11.06 6.13
N HIS A 154 3.48 -11.40 5.59
CA HIS A 154 4.11 -12.70 5.83
C HIS A 154 5.51 -12.64 6.44
N ASN A 155 6.12 -11.46 6.53
CA ASN A 155 7.53 -11.34 6.94
C ASN A 155 7.79 -10.09 7.80
N GLU A 156 6.80 -9.67 8.59
CA GLU A 156 6.91 -8.51 9.51
C GLU A 156 7.41 -7.23 8.82
N GLY A 157 7.11 -7.08 7.52
CA GLY A 157 7.55 -5.93 6.72
C GLY A 157 9.00 -6.02 6.20
N ILE A 158 9.73 -7.11 6.44
CA ILE A 158 11.07 -7.34 5.92
C ILE A 158 10.99 -7.86 4.48
N ILE A 159 11.73 -7.23 3.56
CA ILE A 159 11.82 -7.71 2.17
C ILE A 159 12.74 -8.94 2.09
N LYS A 160 12.27 -9.99 1.41
CA LYS A 160 13.09 -11.18 1.09
C LYS A 160 14.30 -10.81 0.24
N ASP A 161 15.42 -11.50 0.44
CA ASP A 161 16.67 -11.21 -0.28
C ASP A 161 16.52 -11.25 -1.81
N GLU A 162 15.73 -12.20 -2.33
CA GLU A 162 15.40 -12.31 -3.76
C GLU A 162 14.67 -11.08 -4.33
N ASP A 163 13.94 -10.35 -3.48
CA ASP A 163 13.14 -9.19 -3.85
C ASP A 163 13.87 -7.86 -3.62
N LYS A 164 14.89 -7.83 -2.75
CA LYS A 164 15.67 -6.62 -2.40
C LYS A 164 16.19 -5.85 -3.62
N PRO A 165 16.77 -6.47 -4.67
CA PRO A 165 17.28 -5.73 -5.81
C PRO A 165 16.21 -4.88 -6.52
N LYS A 166 15.02 -5.45 -6.73
CA LYS A 166 13.89 -4.76 -7.37
C LYS A 166 13.34 -3.63 -6.49
N VAL A 167 13.22 -3.87 -5.18
CA VAL A 167 12.74 -2.85 -4.23
C VAL A 167 13.75 -1.70 -4.11
N ASN A 168 15.05 -2.00 -4.06
CA ASN A 168 16.10 -0.98 -4.04
C ASN A 168 16.15 -0.17 -5.34
N GLU A 169 15.92 -0.81 -6.49
CA GLU A 169 15.74 -0.10 -7.76
C GLU A 169 14.57 0.88 -7.69
N PHE A 170 13.43 0.45 -7.12
CA PHE A 170 12.28 1.31 -6.94
C PHE A 170 12.59 2.52 -6.03
N ILE A 171 13.24 2.29 -4.89
CA ILE A 171 13.63 3.36 -3.95
C ILE A 171 14.57 4.37 -4.63
N ARG A 172 15.56 3.88 -5.38
CA ARG A 172 16.49 4.75 -6.12
C ARG A 172 15.77 5.57 -7.20
N LYS A 173 14.78 4.99 -7.88
CA LYS A 173 14.01 5.66 -8.93
C LYS A 173 12.99 6.65 -8.37
N TYR A 174 12.49 6.41 -7.17
CA TYR A 174 11.46 7.20 -6.50
C TYR A 174 11.89 7.54 -5.06
N PRO A 175 12.89 8.43 -4.90
CA PRO A 175 13.43 8.77 -3.59
C PRO A 175 12.35 9.40 -2.69
N GLY A 176 12.33 9.02 -1.41
CA GLY A 176 11.35 9.52 -0.42
C GLY A 176 9.93 8.98 -0.60
N VAL A 177 9.71 8.04 -1.52
CA VAL A 177 8.44 7.31 -1.64
C VAL A 177 8.44 6.12 -0.68
N LEU A 178 9.49 5.31 -0.65
CA LEU A 178 9.60 4.16 0.24
C LEU A 178 10.96 4.21 0.94
N GLU A 179 11.01 3.74 2.19
CA GLU A 179 12.23 3.68 2.98
C GLU A 179 12.44 2.26 3.51
N ILE A 180 13.71 1.89 3.72
CA ILE A 180 14.10 0.66 4.41
C ILE A 180 14.97 1.10 5.59
N ASN A 181 14.62 0.68 6.80
CA ASN A 181 15.39 1.01 7.99
C ASN A 181 16.67 0.14 8.09
N SER A 182 17.47 0.37 9.13
CA SER A 182 18.72 -0.36 9.36
C SER A 182 18.53 -1.87 9.59
N THR A 183 17.33 -2.31 9.99
CA THR A 183 17.00 -3.73 10.19
C THR A 183 16.51 -4.42 8.91
N GLY A 184 16.37 -3.68 7.80
CA GLY A 184 15.88 -4.21 6.53
C GLY A 184 14.36 -4.25 6.40
N GLU A 185 13.65 -3.66 7.37
CA GLU A 185 12.20 -3.53 7.39
C GLU A 185 11.75 -2.31 6.58
N ILE A 186 10.62 -2.46 5.89
CA ILE A 186 10.02 -1.38 5.12
C ILE A 186 9.34 -0.38 6.05
N LYS A 187 9.68 0.88 5.84
CA LYS A 187 8.94 2.02 6.36
C LYS A 187 8.09 2.61 5.24
N ILE A 188 6.77 2.62 5.46
CA ILE A 188 5.81 3.18 4.51
C ILE A 188 5.71 4.67 4.76
N THR A 189 5.89 5.46 3.69
CA THR A 189 5.68 6.91 3.74
C THR A 189 4.27 7.27 3.27
N TYR A 190 3.84 8.48 3.62
CA TYR A 190 2.63 9.08 3.07
C TYR A 190 2.62 9.09 1.52
N ASN A 191 3.77 9.34 0.89
CA ASN A 191 3.88 9.38 -0.57
C ASN A 191 3.63 8.01 -1.19
N TYR A 192 4.14 6.93 -0.60
CA TYR A 192 3.83 5.58 -1.08
C TYR A 192 2.36 5.23 -0.91
N ALA A 193 1.75 5.59 0.23
CA ALA A 193 0.31 5.39 0.44
C ALA A 193 -0.52 6.17 -0.61
N LYS A 194 -0.13 7.40 -0.95
CA LYS A 194 -0.75 8.18 -2.03
C LYS A 194 -0.55 7.54 -3.41
N ASP A 195 0.61 6.95 -3.66
CA ASP A 195 0.89 6.19 -4.89
C ASP A 195 0.01 4.94 -4.99
N MET A 196 -0.29 4.26 -3.88
CA MET A 196 -1.22 3.13 -3.84
C MET A 196 -2.65 3.53 -4.25
N VAL A 197 -3.12 4.71 -3.84
CA VAL A 197 -4.41 5.26 -4.31
C VAL A 197 -4.40 5.45 -5.82
N SER A 198 -3.31 6.00 -6.35
CA SER A 198 -3.17 6.27 -7.79
C SER A 198 -3.09 4.97 -8.58
N LEU A 199 -2.35 3.98 -8.06
CA LEU A 199 -2.25 2.64 -8.63
C LEU A 199 -3.62 1.95 -8.69
N ASN A 200 -4.41 2.03 -7.61
CA ASN A 200 -5.78 1.51 -7.59
C ASN A 200 -6.66 2.16 -8.66
N LYS A 201 -6.58 3.49 -8.80
CA LYS A 201 -7.32 4.23 -9.82
C LYS A 201 -6.96 3.74 -11.23
N ASP A 202 -5.67 3.53 -11.48
CA ASP A 202 -5.19 3.09 -12.79
C ASP A 202 -5.61 1.63 -13.08
N ILE A 203 -5.61 0.74 -12.08
CA ILE A 203 -6.14 -0.63 -12.21
C ILE A 203 -7.63 -0.60 -12.58
N CYS A 204 -8.45 0.18 -11.86
CA CYS A 204 -9.88 0.29 -12.16
C CYS A 204 -10.14 0.83 -13.57
N LYS A 205 -9.36 1.82 -14.02
CA LYS A 205 -9.46 2.35 -15.39
C LYS A 205 -9.09 1.32 -16.44
N GLU A 206 -8.01 0.58 -16.23
CA GLU A 206 -7.56 -0.42 -17.20
C GLU A 206 -8.56 -1.58 -17.31
N ILE A 207 -9.06 -2.09 -16.18
CA ILE A 207 -10.15 -3.07 -16.15
C ILE A 207 -11.38 -2.55 -16.91
N SER A 208 -11.76 -1.28 -16.67
CA SER A 208 -12.89 -0.64 -17.36
C SER A 208 -12.68 -0.50 -18.87
N ARG A 209 -11.45 -0.23 -19.30
CA ARG A 209 -11.09 -0.16 -20.73
C ARG A 209 -11.23 -1.54 -21.37
N MET A 210 -10.61 -2.56 -20.77
CA MET A 210 -10.61 -3.93 -21.30
C MET A 210 -12.03 -4.49 -21.42
N TRP A 211 -12.91 -4.17 -20.48
CA TRP A 211 -14.30 -4.61 -20.55
C TRP A 211 -15.14 -3.88 -21.60
N LYS A 212 -14.75 -2.66 -22.01
CA LYS A 212 -15.49 -1.88 -23.02
C LYS A 212 -15.20 -2.35 -24.45
N CYS A 213 -14.00 -2.87 -24.69
CA CYS A 213 -13.63 -3.58 -25.91
C CYS A 213 -14.53 -4.82 -26.11
#